data_AF-A0A954NAS3-F1
#
_entry.id   AF-A0A954NAS3-F1
#
_cell.length_a   1.000
_cell.length_b   1.000
_cell.length_c   1.000
_cell.angle_alpha   90.00
_cell.angle_beta   90.00
_cell.angle_gamma   90.00
#
_symmetry.space_group_name_H-M   'P 1'
#
loop_
_entity.id
_entity.type
_entity.pdbx_description
1 polymer ?
#
loop_
_entity_poly.entity_id
_entity_poly.type
_entity_poly.pdbx_seq_one_letter_code
_entity_poly.pdbx_strand_id
1 'polypeptide(L)'
;MSDLELKKTAEKYACSRGLALADHLGSGTDGSVWKTKSNDTNDMTVVKAFQAQKNYRMELGCYQRLEFHNVWKVGRFAIPRMVDFSDEWLVIEMSIVTAPYLLDFGKTYLDFEPEHSPETWADFHQEQKEVWEDKYDEVQAVLSELRSMGIYYRDPRPGNIMF
;
A
#
# COMPACT_ATOMS: atom_id res chain seq x y z
N MET A 1 8.53 15.68 -7.60
CA MET A 1 7.53 16.65 -7.11
C MET A 1 7.82 16.92 -5.65
N SER A 2 7.70 18.17 -5.22
CA SER A 2 7.72 18.55 -3.80
C SER A 2 6.45 18.10 -3.08
N ASP A 3 6.50 17.97 -1.76
CA ASP A 3 5.33 17.65 -0.93
C ASP A 3 4.17 18.64 -1.13
N LEU A 4 4.48 19.91 -1.42
CA LEU A 4 3.45 20.92 -1.73
C LEU A 4 2.74 20.63 -3.06
N GLU A 5 3.47 20.13 -4.06
CA GLU A 5 2.89 19.75 -5.35
C GLU A 5 2.04 18.47 -5.22
N LEU A 6 2.50 17.50 -4.42
CA LEU A 6 1.72 16.29 -4.13
C LEU A 6 0.42 16.64 -3.40
N LYS A 7 0.48 17.54 -2.41
CA LYS A 7 -0.72 18.00 -1.70
C LYS A 7 -1.72 18.65 -2.65
N LYS A 8 -1.29 19.57 -3.51
CA LYS A 8 -2.16 20.22 -4.50
C LYS A 8 -2.78 19.21 -5.47
N THR A 9 -2.04 18.15 -5.81
CA THR A 9 -2.51 17.07 -6.68
C THR A 9 -3.59 16.24 -5.99
N ALA A 10 -3.36 15.84 -4.73
CA ALA A 10 -4.35 15.17 -3.90
C ALA A 10 -5.61 16.02 -3.66
N GLU A 11 -5.46 17.34 -3.47
CA GLU A 11 -6.60 18.28 -3.33
C GLU A 11 -7.45 18.36 -4.60
N LYS A 12 -6.81 18.43 -5.78
CA LYS A 12 -7.52 18.42 -7.07
C LYS A 12 -8.32 17.12 -7.26
N TYR A 13 -7.68 15.98 -6.98
CA TYR A 13 -8.34 14.69 -7.04
C TYR A 13 -9.53 14.63 -6.08
N ALA A 14 -9.31 14.94 -4.80
CA ALA A 14 -10.35 14.92 -3.79
C ALA A 14 -11.54 15.82 -4.19
N CYS A 15 -11.26 17.05 -4.64
CA CYS A 15 -12.29 17.99 -5.09
C CYS A 15 -13.11 17.44 -6.26
N SER A 16 -12.47 16.83 -7.27
CA SER A 16 -13.18 16.20 -8.39
C SER A 16 -14.09 15.03 -7.99
N ARG A 17 -13.82 14.42 -6.84
CA ARG A 17 -14.55 13.30 -6.26
C ARG A 17 -15.59 13.72 -5.21
N GLY A 18 -15.75 15.03 -4.97
CA GLY A 18 -16.61 15.52 -3.89
C GLY A 18 -16.07 15.20 -2.49
N LEU A 19 -14.76 15.06 -2.36
CA LEU A 19 -14.05 14.79 -1.11
C LEU A 19 -13.27 16.04 -0.67
N ALA A 20 -13.01 16.12 0.64
CA ALA A 20 -12.07 17.08 1.22
C ALA A 20 -10.86 16.33 1.81
N LEU A 21 -9.65 16.84 1.59
CA LEU A 21 -8.48 16.36 2.32
C LEU A 21 -8.62 16.73 3.80
N ALA A 22 -8.28 15.79 4.67
CA ALA A 22 -8.24 15.93 6.11
C ALA A 22 -6.79 15.77 6.61
N ASP A 23 -6.55 14.84 7.54
CA ASP A 23 -5.25 14.62 8.16
C ASP A 23 -4.19 14.15 7.15
N HIS A 24 -2.98 14.70 7.24
CA HIS A 24 -1.80 14.13 6.61
C HIS A 24 -1.31 12.92 7.42
N LEU A 25 -1.20 11.77 6.78
CA LEU A 25 -0.80 10.51 7.43
C LEU A 25 0.69 10.21 7.27
N GLY A 26 1.34 10.75 6.25
CA GLY A 26 2.79 10.61 6.09
C GLY A 26 3.26 10.92 4.67
N SER A 27 4.54 11.29 4.58
CA SER A 27 5.30 11.42 3.34
C SER A 27 6.43 10.39 3.33
N GLY A 28 6.74 9.85 2.16
CA GLY A 28 7.86 8.96 1.93
C GLY A 28 8.49 9.18 0.57
N THR A 29 9.41 8.29 0.20
CA THR A 29 10.10 8.33 -1.11
C THR A 29 9.14 8.13 -2.27
N ASP A 30 7.99 7.50 -2.04
CA ASP A 30 7.08 7.10 -3.10
C ASP A 30 5.95 8.11 -3.33
N GLY A 31 5.68 8.96 -2.34
CA GLY A 31 4.51 9.83 -2.32
C GLY A 31 4.12 10.28 -0.93
N SER A 32 2.94 10.89 -0.85
CA SER A 32 2.35 11.38 0.40
C SER A 32 0.91 10.90 0.50
N VAL A 33 0.45 10.73 1.74
CA VAL A 33 -0.82 10.07 2.07
C VAL A 33 -1.67 10.99 2.95
N TRP A 34 -2.94 11.15 2.61
CA TRP A 34 -3.91 11.94 3.37
C TRP A 34 -5.19 11.15 3.59
N LYS A 35 -5.84 11.38 4.73
CA LYS A 35 -7.25 11.03 4.87
C LYS A 35 -8.09 11.96 4.01
N THR A 36 -9.19 11.41 3.52
CA THR A 36 -10.26 12.13 2.84
C THR A 36 -11.57 11.92 3.57
N LYS A 37 -12.41 12.94 3.56
CA LYS A 37 -13.78 12.87 4.04
C LYS A 37 -14.73 13.18 2.88
N SER A 38 -15.76 12.37 2.73
CA SER A 38 -16.85 12.68 1.81
C SER A 38 -17.62 13.92 2.25
N ASN A 39 -18.01 14.77 1.29
CA ASN A 39 -18.86 15.92 1.58
C ASN A 39 -20.33 15.51 1.81
N ASP A 40 -20.75 14.40 1.23
CA ASP A 40 -22.14 13.92 1.24
C ASP A 40 -22.38 12.79 2.25
N THR A 41 -21.33 12.08 2.64
CA THR A 41 -21.39 10.98 3.61
C THR A 41 -20.38 11.19 4.74
N ASN A 42 -20.51 10.43 5.83
CA ASN A 42 -19.51 10.45 6.90
C ASN A 42 -18.40 9.40 6.69
N ASP A 43 -18.28 8.88 5.46
CA ASP A 43 -17.26 7.90 5.11
C ASP A 43 -15.89 8.57 5.01
N MET A 44 -14.87 7.84 5.44
CA MET A 44 -13.48 8.25 5.35
C MET A 44 -12.71 7.29 4.47
N THR A 45 -11.94 7.87 3.55
CA THR A 45 -11.01 7.15 2.69
C THR A 45 -9.61 7.72 2.87
N VAL A 46 -8.66 7.16 2.15
CA VAL A 46 -7.27 7.62 2.10
C VAL A 46 -6.89 7.83 0.65
N VAL A 47 -6.21 8.95 0.39
CA VAL A 47 -5.64 9.29 -0.90
C VAL A 47 -4.13 9.27 -0.78
N LYS A 48 -3.47 8.48 -1.64
CA LYS A 48 -2.01 8.49 -1.83
C LYS A 48 -1.69 9.13 -3.17
N ALA A 49 -0.94 10.24 -3.15
CA ALA A 49 -0.41 10.87 -4.37
C ALA A 49 1.06 10.49 -4.54
N PHE A 50 1.44 10.08 -5.74
CA PHE A 50 2.74 9.47 -6.01
C PHE A 50 3.72 10.44 -6.66
N GLN A 51 5.00 10.34 -6.29
CA GLN A 51 6.07 11.13 -6.90
C GLN A 51 6.43 10.67 -8.31
N ALA A 52 6.30 9.36 -8.58
CA ALA A 52 6.77 8.73 -9.81
C ALA A 52 5.72 7.75 -10.36
N GLN A 53 5.53 7.79 -11.68
CA GLN A 53 4.58 6.91 -12.38
C GLN A 53 4.90 5.42 -12.18
N LYS A 54 6.18 5.06 -12.05
CA LYS A 54 6.60 3.68 -11.78
C LYS A 54 5.98 3.13 -10.48
N ASN A 55 6.08 3.90 -9.39
CA ASN A 55 5.60 3.48 -8.08
C ASN A 55 4.07 3.42 -8.06
N TYR A 56 3.43 4.44 -8.65
CA TYR A 56 1.98 4.47 -8.86
C TYR A 56 1.48 3.23 -9.60
N ARG A 57 2.07 2.89 -10.75
CA ARG A 57 1.63 1.73 -11.55
C ARG A 57 1.82 0.40 -10.82
N MET A 58 2.90 0.26 -10.05
CA MET A 58 3.17 -0.96 -9.30
C MET A 58 2.13 -1.16 -8.19
N GLU A 59 1.87 -0.12 -7.40
CA GLU A 59 0.91 -0.17 -6.31
C GLU A 59 -0.52 -0.30 -6.82
N LEU A 60 -0.89 0.42 -7.88
CA LEU A 60 -2.18 0.25 -8.55
C LEU A 60 -2.36 -1.19 -9.05
N GLY A 61 -1.34 -1.76 -9.68
CA GLY A 61 -1.39 -3.14 -10.17
C GLY A 61 -1.59 -4.17 -9.05
N CYS A 62 -1.02 -3.93 -7.86
CA CYS A 62 -1.27 -4.78 -6.70
C CYS A 62 -2.73 -4.72 -6.26
N TYR A 63 -3.30 -3.52 -6.12
CA TYR A 63 -4.70 -3.35 -5.77
C TYR A 63 -5.65 -3.96 -6.80
N GLN A 64 -5.38 -3.75 -8.09
CA GLN A 64 -6.16 -4.38 -9.17
C GLN A 64 -6.08 -5.90 -9.15
N ARG A 65 -4.92 -6.48 -8.81
CA ARG A 65 -4.75 -7.93 -8.67
C ARG A 65 -5.54 -8.46 -7.48
N LEU A 66 -5.47 -7.79 -6.34
CA LEU A 66 -6.25 -8.14 -5.15
C LEU A 66 -7.76 -8.08 -5.43
N GLU A 67 -8.21 -7.03 -6.11
CA GLU A 67 -9.62 -6.89 -6.52
C GLU A 67 -10.05 -8.00 -7.48
N PHE A 68 -9.23 -8.33 -8.49
CA PHE A 68 -9.48 -9.43 -9.42
C PHE A 68 -9.64 -10.77 -8.69
N HIS A 69 -8.84 -11.01 -7.65
CA HIS A 69 -8.94 -12.22 -6.81
C HIS A 69 -10.00 -12.13 -5.71
N ASN A 70 -10.72 -11.01 -5.59
CA ASN A 70 -11.66 -10.75 -4.50
C ASN A 70 -10.99 -10.91 -3.11
N VAL A 71 -9.78 -10.38 -2.96
CA VAL A 71 -8.99 -10.44 -1.73
C VAL A 71 -8.96 -9.06 -1.08
N TRP A 72 -9.54 -8.98 0.12
CA TRP A 72 -9.48 -7.80 0.99
C TRP A 72 -8.90 -8.14 2.38
N LYS A 73 -8.39 -9.36 2.54
CA LYS A 73 -7.68 -9.84 3.71
C LYS A 73 -6.78 -11.00 3.34
N VAL A 74 -5.65 -11.12 4.02
CA VAL A 74 -4.73 -12.26 3.93
C VAL A 74 -4.53 -12.79 5.34
N GLY A 75 -4.90 -14.05 5.60
CA GLY A 75 -5.09 -14.54 6.95
C GLY A 75 -6.06 -13.67 7.77
N ARG A 76 -5.58 -13.08 8.87
CA ARG A 76 -6.35 -12.11 9.68
C ARG A 76 -6.13 -10.65 9.30
N PHE A 77 -5.14 -10.35 8.47
CA PHE A 77 -4.74 -8.97 8.16
C PHE A 77 -5.67 -8.38 7.10
N ALA A 78 -6.42 -7.34 7.46
CA ALA A 78 -7.23 -6.59 6.52
C ALA A 78 -6.34 -5.80 5.56
N ILE A 79 -6.73 -5.74 4.29
CA ILE A 79 -6.06 -4.95 3.25
C ILE A 79 -7.01 -3.81 2.83
N PRO A 80 -6.53 -2.57 2.67
CA PRO A 80 -7.32 -1.49 2.09
C PRO A 80 -7.94 -1.91 0.76
N ARG A 81 -9.23 -1.63 0.59
CA ARG A 81 -9.89 -1.82 -0.70
C ARG A 81 -9.62 -0.59 -1.54
N MET A 82 -9.27 -0.79 -2.82
CA MET A 82 -9.23 0.30 -3.77
C MET A 82 -10.64 0.83 -3.98
N VAL A 83 -10.78 2.16 -3.90
CA VAL A 83 -12.04 2.87 -4.12
C VAL A 83 -12.06 3.46 -5.52
N ASP A 84 -10.96 4.10 -5.92
CA ASP A 84 -10.79 4.72 -7.24
C ASP A 84 -9.30 5.11 -7.45
N PHE A 85 -8.93 5.56 -8.65
CA PHE A 85 -7.60 6.06 -8.97
C PHE A 85 -7.62 7.10 -10.10
N SER A 86 -6.52 7.83 -10.28
CA SER A 86 -6.33 8.75 -11.41
C SER A 86 -4.95 8.61 -12.01
N ASP A 87 -4.88 8.14 -13.26
CA ASP A 87 -3.63 8.06 -14.03
C ASP A 87 -3.07 9.45 -14.37
N GLU A 88 -3.94 10.44 -14.54
CA GLU A 88 -3.55 11.83 -14.84
C GLU A 88 -2.81 12.46 -13.65
N TRP A 89 -3.31 12.21 -12.44
CA TRP A 89 -2.78 12.81 -11.21
C TRP A 89 -1.88 11.86 -10.42
N LEU A 90 -1.71 10.62 -10.88
CA LEU A 90 -0.96 9.58 -10.18
C LEU A 90 -1.43 9.45 -8.72
N VAL A 91 -2.73 9.18 -8.55
CA VAL A 91 -3.39 9.09 -7.25
C VAL A 91 -4.13 7.77 -7.13
N ILE A 92 -4.08 7.16 -5.94
CA ILE A 92 -4.93 6.02 -5.57
C ILE A 92 -5.75 6.40 -4.33
N GLU A 93 -7.07 6.17 -4.41
CA GLU A 93 -8.01 6.25 -3.30
C GLU A 93 -8.29 4.84 -2.75
N MET A 94 -8.24 4.68 -1.44
CA MET A 94 -8.45 3.40 -0.77
C MET A 94 -9.20 3.53 0.55
N SER A 95 -9.82 2.45 1.01
CA SER A 95 -10.53 2.40 2.29
C SER A 95 -9.56 2.43 3.48
N ILE A 96 -10.04 2.87 4.63
CA ILE A 96 -9.30 2.74 5.90
C ILE A 96 -9.52 1.35 6.49
N VAL A 97 -8.49 0.76 7.09
CA VAL A 97 -8.55 -0.49 7.84
C VAL A 97 -7.97 -0.29 9.25
N THR A 98 -8.39 -1.12 10.19
CA THR A 98 -7.85 -1.17 11.56
C THR A 98 -7.05 -2.44 11.77
N ALA A 99 -6.10 -2.42 12.70
CA ALA A 99 -5.28 -3.59 12.98
C ALA A 99 -6.17 -4.79 13.41
N PRO A 100 -5.82 -6.03 13.02
CA PRO A 100 -4.66 -6.40 12.22
C PRO A 100 -4.78 -6.00 10.74
N TYR A 101 -3.73 -5.42 10.16
CA TYR A 101 -3.73 -4.94 8.77
C TYR A 101 -2.43 -5.23 8.02
N LEU A 102 -2.53 -5.22 6.69
CA LEU A 102 -1.42 -5.16 5.75
C LEU A 102 -1.59 -3.93 4.85
N LEU A 103 -0.59 -3.05 4.83
CA LEU A 103 -0.60 -1.76 4.14
C LEU A 103 0.60 -1.64 3.18
N ASP A 104 0.55 -0.57 2.38
CA ASP A 104 1.66 -0.03 1.57
C ASP A 104 2.30 -1.05 0.62
N PHE A 105 1.86 -1.02 -0.64
CA PHE A 105 2.46 -1.84 -1.70
C PHE A 105 3.57 -1.10 -2.46
N GLY A 106 4.12 -0.01 -1.91
CA GLY A 106 5.14 0.81 -2.57
C GLY A 106 6.44 0.08 -2.91
N LYS A 107 6.79 -0.95 -2.13
CA LYS A 107 7.95 -1.82 -2.38
C LYS A 107 7.51 -3.25 -2.69
N THR A 108 6.81 -3.40 -3.81
CA THR A 108 6.39 -4.70 -4.33
C THR A 108 6.81 -4.88 -5.78
N TYR A 109 6.80 -6.14 -6.20
CA TYR A 109 6.99 -6.52 -7.60
C TYR A 109 5.81 -7.39 -8.02
N LEU A 110 5.41 -7.26 -9.29
CA LEU A 110 4.36 -8.08 -9.89
C LEU A 110 4.96 -9.11 -10.82
N ASP A 111 4.45 -10.34 -10.72
CA ASP A 111 4.71 -11.51 -11.57
C ASP A 111 6.15 -12.08 -11.52
N PHE A 112 7.14 -11.25 -11.18
CA PHE A 112 8.55 -11.64 -11.10
C PHE A 112 9.13 -11.29 -9.73
N GLU A 113 9.78 -12.28 -9.11
CA GLU A 113 10.62 -12.06 -7.94
C GLU A 113 11.87 -11.28 -8.38
N PRO A 114 12.25 -10.18 -7.69
CA PRO A 114 13.46 -9.46 -8.03
C PRO A 114 14.68 -10.35 -7.87
N GLU A 115 15.59 -10.29 -8.85
CA GLU A 115 16.88 -10.97 -8.76
C GLU A 115 17.75 -10.27 -7.71
N HIS A 116 18.03 -10.97 -6.62
CA HIS A 116 19.00 -10.56 -5.60
C HIS A 116 20.01 -11.68 -5.38
N SER A 117 21.19 -11.33 -4.88
CA SER A 117 22.19 -12.34 -4.53
C SER A 117 21.68 -13.25 -3.40
N PRO A 118 22.16 -14.50 -3.32
CA PRO A 118 21.83 -15.39 -2.19
C PRO A 118 22.14 -14.78 -0.82
N GLU A 119 23.20 -13.96 -0.74
CA GLU A 119 23.61 -13.23 0.46
C GLU A 119 22.54 -12.19 0.86
N THR A 120 22.08 -11.37 -0.09
CA THR A 120 20.99 -10.40 0.16
C THR A 120 19.70 -11.08 0.60
N TRP A 121 19.39 -12.27 0.05
CA TRP A 121 18.25 -13.05 0.49
C TRP A 121 18.43 -13.58 1.91
N ALA A 122 19.61 -14.12 2.24
CA ALA A 122 19.91 -14.63 3.57
C ALA A 122 19.82 -13.52 4.63
N ASP A 123 20.41 -12.35 4.36
CA ASP A 123 20.36 -11.18 5.24
C ASP A 123 18.92 -10.72 5.46
N PHE A 124 18.13 -10.58 4.39
CA PHE A 124 16.72 -10.24 4.49
C PHE A 124 15.93 -11.24 5.34
N HIS A 125 16.14 -12.54 5.14
CA HIS A 125 15.45 -13.55 5.93
C HIS A 125 15.87 -13.53 7.40
N GLN A 126 17.14 -13.25 7.69
CA GLN A 126 17.66 -13.13 9.05
C GLN A 126 17.07 -11.90 9.75
N GLU A 127 17.10 -10.74 9.12
CA GLU A 127 16.48 -9.51 9.63
C GLU A 127 14.99 -9.71 9.92
N GLN A 128 14.27 -10.38 9.02
CA GLN A 128 12.85 -10.66 9.21
C GLN A 128 12.59 -11.59 10.39
N LYS A 129 13.45 -12.60 10.63
CA LYS A 129 13.34 -13.46 11.82
C LYS A 129 13.55 -12.68 13.11
N GLU A 130 14.51 -11.77 13.13
CA GLU A 130 14.80 -10.93 14.29
C GLU A 130 13.68 -9.93 14.57
N VAL A 131 13.11 -9.31 13.53
CA VAL A 131 12.02 -8.33 13.67
C VAL A 131 10.72 -8.96 14.15
N TRP A 132 10.39 -10.15 13.64
CA TRP A 132 9.09 -10.77 13.87
C TRP A 132 9.09 -11.82 14.97
N GLU A 133 10.25 -12.34 15.36
CA GLU A 133 10.40 -13.32 16.44
C GLU A 133 9.34 -14.45 16.36
N ASP A 134 8.40 -14.48 17.33
CA ASP A 134 7.31 -15.45 17.45
C ASP A 134 6.26 -15.36 16.34
N LYS A 135 6.18 -14.22 15.64
CA LYS A 135 5.25 -13.95 14.54
C LYS A 135 5.84 -14.22 13.16
N TYR A 136 7.11 -14.64 13.07
CA TYR A 136 7.81 -14.81 11.79
C TYR A 136 7.06 -15.75 10.84
N ASP A 137 6.62 -16.91 11.32
CA ASP A 137 5.93 -17.90 10.49
C ASP A 137 4.57 -17.38 9.98
N GLU A 138 3.86 -16.60 10.80
CA GLU A 138 2.59 -15.97 10.38
C GLU A 138 2.83 -14.93 9.29
N VAL A 139 3.88 -14.12 9.42
CA VAL A 139 4.27 -13.15 8.37
C VAL A 139 4.69 -13.86 7.09
N GLN A 140 5.46 -14.95 7.18
CA GLN A 140 5.84 -15.73 5.99
C GLN A 140 4.62 -16.34 5.28
N ALA A 141 3.61 -16.80 6.02
CA ALA A 141 2.37 -17.30 5.44
C ALA A 141 1.62 -16.20 4.66
N VAL A 142 1.54 -14.98 5.22
CA VAL A 142 0.97 -13.80 4.54
C VAL A 142 1.72 -13.48 3.25
N LEU A 143 3.06 -13.46 3.29
CA LEU A 143 3.88 -13.21 2.10
C LEU A 143 3.74 -14.31 1.04
N SER A 144 3.62 -15.57 1.47
CA SER A 144 3.38 -16.70 0.57
C SER A 144 2.03 -16.60 -0.15
N GLU A 145 0.98 -16.19 0.57
CA GLU A 145 -0.35 -15.98 -0.01
C GLU A 145 -0.32 -14.84 -1.05
N LEU A 146 0.33 -13.71 -0.75
CA LEU A 146 0.55 -12.63 -1.71
C LEU A 146 1.33 -13.11 -2.95
N ARG A 147 2.40 -13.88 -2.74
CA ARG A 147 3.21 -14.46 -3.82
C ARG A 147 2.38 -15.37 -4.73
N SER A 148 1.42 -16.12 -4.18
CA SER A 148 0.53 -16.98 -4.98
C SER A 148 -0.34 -16.20 -5.98
N MET A 149 -0.57 -14.91 -5.72
CA MET A 149 -1.27 -13.97 -6.62
C MET A 149 -0.31 -13.21 -7.55
N GLY A 150 0.98 -13.53 -7.51
CA GLY A 150 2.04 -12.83 -8.24
C GLY A 150 2.47 -11.52 -7.59
N ILE A 151 2.12 -11.26 -6.32
CA ILE A 151 2.52 -10.07 -5.58
C ILE A 151 3.72 -10.43 -4.68
N TYR A 152 4.91 -9.98 -5.08
CA TYR A 152 6.14 -10.17 -4.31
C TYR A 152 6.35 -8.98 -3.37
N TYR A 153 5.87 -9.14 -2.14
CA TYR A 153 5.88 -8.09 -1.12
C TYR A 153 7.23 -8.01 -0.39
N ARG A 154 7.93 -6.87 -0.47
CA ARG A 154 9.34 -6.73 -0.01
C ARG A 154 9.53 -5.82 1.19
N ASP A 155 8.47 -5.24 1.74
CA ASP A 155 8.56 -4.34 2.92
C ASP A 155 7.74 -4.80 4.14
N PRO A 156 7.85 -6.09 4.56
CA PRO A 156 7.16 -6.61 5.76
C PRO A 156 7.79 -6.05 7.05
N ARG A 157 7.55 -4.77 7.31
CA ARG A 157 7.97 -4.08 8.54
C ARG A 157 6.75 -3.87 9.45
N PRO A 158 6.93 -3.68 10.77
CA PRO A 158 5.83 -3.45 11.72
C PRO A 158 4.89 -2.27 11.38
N GLY A 159 5.36 -1.28 10.62
CA GLY A 159 4.51 -0.19 10.13
C GLY A 159 3.49 -0.62 9.07
N ASN A 160 3.83 -1.65 8.29
CA ASN A 160 3.01 -2.12 7.18
C ASN A 160 2.25 -3.40 7.48
N ILE A 161 2.74 -4.24 8.39
CA ILE A 161 2.03 -5.40 8.92
C ILE A 161 1.81 -5.16 10.41
N MET A 162 0.59 -4.80 10.80
CA MET A 162 0.26 -4.57 12.20
C MET A 162 -0.64 -5.68 12.71
N PHE A 163 -0.34 -6.17 13.90
CA PHE A 163 -1.03 -7.27 14.58
C PHE A 163 -2.12 -6.76 15.52
#